data_AF-A0A2V2E4W8-F1
#
_entry.id   AF-A0A2V2E4W8-F1
#
_cell.length_a   1.000
_cell.length_b   1.000
_cell.length_c   1.000
_cell.angle_alpha   90.00
_cell.angle_beta   90.00
_cell.angle_gamma   90.00
#
_symmetry.space_group_name_H-M   'P 1'
#
loop_
_entity.id
_entity.type
_entity.pdbx_description
1 polymer ?
#
loop_
_entity_poly.entity_id
_entity_poly.type
_entity_poly.pdbx_seq_one_letter_code
_entity_poly.pdbx_strand_id
1 'polypeptide(L)' 'MVKENIMLSSIESVKKFVSITTKYDFQINLTTDKYKIDAKSIMGVFSLDLSKPVTLEVESDAAADFLAEIEQFKV' A
#
# COMPACT_ATOMS: atom_id res chain seq x y z
N MET A 1 -0.20 -1.98 15.06
CA MET A 1 0.60 -1.88 13.81
C MET A 1 0.46 -3.17 13.04
N VAL A 2 0.06 -3.10 11.76
CA VAL A 2 -0.11 -4.26 10.87
C VAL A 2 0.90 -4.18 9.75
N LYS A 3 1.46 -5.34 9.35
CA LYS A 3 2.35 -5.47 8.19
C LYS A 3 1.83 -6.58 7.27
N GLU A 4 1.77 -6.29 5.98
CA GLU A 4 1.33 -7.21 4.94
C GLU A 4 2.24 -7.10 3.73
N ASN A 5 2.46 -8.18 2.99
CA ASN A 5 3.12 -8.08 1.68
C ASN A 5 2.05 -7.97 0.60
N ILE A 6 2.25 -7.02 -0.32
CA ILE A 6 1.33 -6.80 -1.43
C ILE A 6 2.09 -6.72 -2.76
N MET A 7 1.39 -7.02 -3.84
CA MET A 7 1.89 -6.88 -5.20
C MET A 7 0.99 -5.97 -6.04
N LEU A 8 1.61 -4.97 -6.68
CA LEU A 8 0.94 -3.99 -7.54
C LEU A 8 1.47 -4.14 -8.96
N SER A 9 0.96 -5.15 -9.68
CA SER A 9 1.50 -5.61 -10.97
C SER A 9 1.08 -4.80 -12.20
N SER A 10 0.21 -3.79 -12.05
CA SER A 10 -0.22 -2.93 -13.15
C SER A 10 -0.45 -1.47 -12.76
N ILE A 11 -0.49 -0.58 -13.77
CA ILE A 11 -0.85 0.83 -13.57
C ILE A 11 -2.25 0.95 -12.95
N GLU A 12 -3.17 0.07 -13.33
CA GLU A 12 -4.54 0.03 -12.81
C GLU A 12 -4.56 -0.40 -11.34
N SER A 13 -3.75 -1.42 -10.96
CA SER A 13 -3.65 -1.83 -9.56
C SER A 13 -3.09 -0.72 -8.68
N VAL A 14 -2.07 0.01 -9.16
CA VAL A 14 -1.51 1.17 -8.43
C VAL A 14 -2.56 2.26 -8.24
N LYS A 15 -3.29 2.65 -9.30
CA LYS A 15 -4.35 3.66 -9.22
C LYS A 15 -5.44 3.24 -8.23
N LYS A 16 -5.89 1.98 -8.31
CA LYS A 16 -6.92 1.43 -7.43
C LYS A 16 -6.44 1.40 -5.98
N PHE A 17 -5.24 0.88 -5.73
CA PHE A 17 -4.63 0.83 -4.41
C PHE A 17 -4.50 2.23 -3.78
N VAL A 18 -3.91 3.19 -4.50
CA VAL A 18 -3.77 4.56 -4.00
C VAL A 18 -5.15 5.16 -3.70
N SER A 19 -6.12 5.00 -4.59
CA SER A 19 -7.49 5.47 -4.35
C SER A 19 -8.12 4.88 -3.09
N ILE A 20 -7.82 3.63 -2.74
CA ILE A 20 -8.27 3.00 -1.48
C ILE A 20 -7.56 3.67 -0.30
N THR A 21 -6.23 3.82 -0.35
CA THR A 21 -5.45 4.43 0.74
C THR A 21 -5.87 5.86 1.06
N THR A 22 -6.28 6.65 0.06
CA THR A 22 -6.72 8.04 0.25
C THR A 22 -8.07 8.15 0.98
N LYS A 23 -8.86 7.07 1.06
CA LYS A 23 -10.14 7.07 1.82
C LYS A 23 -9.94 7.09 3.33
N TYR A 24 -8.75 6.68 3.81
CA TYR A 24 -8.48 6.48 5.22
C TYR A 24 -7.54 7.55 5.75
N ASP A 25 -7.82 8.08 6.93
CA ASP A 25 -7.05 9.20 7.52
C ASP A 25 -5.80 8.76 8.28
N PHE A 26 -5.64 7.47 8.56
CA PHE A 26 -4.44 6.96 9.24
C PHE A 26 -3.24 6.85 8.29
N GLN A 27 -2.06 6.65 8.89
CA GLN A 27 -0.81 6.52 8.17
C GLN A 27 -0.68 5.12 7.54
N ILE A 28 -0.42 5.11 6.24
CA ILE A 28 -0.22 3.91 5.43
C ILE A 28 1.08 4.11 4.66
N ASN A 29 2.06 3.25 4.88
CA ASN A 29 3.34 3.33 4.19
C ASN A 29 3.58 2.08 3.35
N LEU A 30 4.26 2.26 2.22
CA LEU A 30 4.90 1.18 1.49
C LEU A 30 6.40 1.21 1.78
N THR A 31 6.94 0.08 2.19
CA THR A 31 8.34 -0.08 2.55
C THR A 31 8.99 -1.14 1.67
N THR A 32 10.19 -0.83 1.24
CA THR A 32 11.15 -1.73 0.60
C THR A 32 12.45 -1.67 1.40
N ASP A 33 13.46 -2.44 1.01
CA ASP A 33 14.77 -2.40 1.66
C ASP A 33 15.42 -1.01 1.65
N LYS A 34 15.05 -0.14 0.71
CA LYS A 34 15.70 1.15 0.45
C LYS A 34 14.83 2.37 0.73
N TYR A 35 13.52 2.21 0.65
CA TYR A 35 12.59 3.34 0.65
C TYR A 35 11.38 3.06 1.55
N LYS A 36 10.93 4.10 2.23
CA LYS A 36 9.63 4.18 2.89
C LYS A 36 8.86 5.33 2.26
N ILE A 37 7.70 5.03 1.71
CA ILE A 37 6.90 5.96 0.89
C ILE A 37 5.49 6.02 1.47
N ASP A 38 4.91 7.22 1.46
CA ASP A 38 3.49 7.41 1.75
C ASP A 38 2.64 6.74 0.66
N ALA A 39 1.85 5.75 1.06
CA ALA A 39 1.02 4.96 0.15
C ALA A 39 -0.09 5.79 -0.52
N LYS A 40 -0.40 6.98 0.00
CA LYS A 40 -1.38 7.92 -0.58
C LYS A 40 -0.79 8.73 -1.74
N SER A 41 0.53 8.76 -1.90
CA SER A 41 1.21 9.47 -2.99
C SER A 41 1.38 8.57 -4.19
N ILE A 42 0.55 8.75 -5.22
CA ILE A 42 0.66 7.98 -6.47
C ILE A 42 2.05 8.10 -7.12
N MET A 43 2.66 9.29 -7.06
CA MET A 43 4.01 9.51 -7.58
C MET A 43 5.06 8.76 -6.76
N GLY A 44 4.87 8.68 -5.44
CA GLY A 44 5.73 7.88 -4.57
C GLY A 44 5.59 6.38 -4.86
N VAL A 45 4.37 5.86 -5.04
CA VAL A 45 4.18 4.43 -5.34
C VAL A 45 4.82 4.07 -6.68
N PHE A 46 4.73 4.94 -7.70
CA PHE A 46 5.39 4.71 -8.99
C PHE A 46 6.92 4.83 -8.97
N SER A 47 7.51 5.44 -7.94
CA SER A 47 8.98 5.50 -7.82
C SER A 47 9.58 4.22 -7.22
N LEU A 48 8.75 3.31 -6.70
CA LEU A 48 9.16 2.02 -6.17
C LEU A 48 9.40 0.99 -7.29
N ASP A 49 10.28 0.04 -7.03
CA ASP A 49 10.40 -1.18 -7.84
C ASP A 49 9.23 -2.13 -7.49
N LEU A 50 8.17 -2.07 -8.30
CA LEU A 50 6.97 -2.90 -8.15
C LEU A 50 7.08 -4.27 -8.84
N SER A 51 8.27 -4.63 -9.36
CA SER A 51 8.51 -5.98 -9.92
C SER A 51 8.53 -7.08 -8.85
N LYS A 52 8.65 -6.69 -7.58
CA LYS A 52 8.64 -7.55 -6.40
C LYS A 52 7.56 -7.10 -5.43
N PRO A 53 7.10 -7.99 -4.52
CA PRO A 53 6.24 -7.58 -3.42
C PRO A 53 6.86 -6.45 -2.59
N VAL A 54 6.01 -5.54 -2.12
CA VAL A 54 6.37 -4.46 -1.20
C VAL A 54 5.66 -4.67 0.14
N THR A 55 6.27 -4.21 1.22
CA THR A 55 5.66 -4.31 2.54
C THR A 55 4.75 -3.12 2.80
N LEU A 56 3.48 -3.39 3.03
CA LEU A 56 2.49 -2.45 3.51
C LEU A 56 2.58 -2.34 5.03
N GLU A 57 2.75 -1.13 5.56
CA GLU A 57 2.74 -0.85 7.00
C GLU A 57 1.56 0.06 7.33
N VAL A 58 0.70 -0.38 8.26
CA VAL A 58 -0.44 0.39 8.74
C VAL A 58 -0.32 0.64 10.24
N GLU A 59 -0.33 1.91 10.60
CA GLU A 59 -0.27 2.38 12.00
C GLU A 59 -1.68 2.79 12.45
N SER A 60 -2.58 1.82 12.60
CA SER A 60 -3.95 2.04 13.08
C SER A 60 -4.55 0.76 13.66
N ASP A 61 -5.33 0.88 14.74
CA ASP A 61 -6.11 -0.22 15.33
C ASP A 61 -7.48 -0.39 14.63
N ALA A 62 -7.89 0.57 13.79
CA ALA A 62 -9.12 0.56 13.02
C ALA A 62 -8.89 0.19 11.54
N ALA A 63 -7.85 -0.59 11.25
CA ALA A 63 -7.46 -0.93 9.88
C ALA A 63 -8.25 -2.08 9.24
N ALA A 64 -9.21 -2.69 9.95
CA ALA A 64 -9.90 -3.90 9.49
C ALA A 64 -10.58 -3.74 8.12
N ASP A 65 -11.34 -2.65 7.93
CA ASP A 65 -12.02 -2.38 6.66
C ASP A 65 -11.03 -2.14 5.50
N PHE A 66 -9.95 -1.42 5.80
CA PHE A 66 -8.88 -1.18 4.83
C PHE A 66 -8.19 -2.48 4.42
N LEU A 67 -7.87 -3.35 5.38
CA LEU A 67 -7.24 -4.65 5.13
C LEU A 67 -8.12 -5.55 4.26
N ALA A 68 -9.45 -5.48 4.44
CA ALA A 68 -10.39 -6.19 3.58
C ALA A 68 -10.42 -5.64 2.14
N GLU A 69 -10.37 -4.31 1.94
CA GLU A 69 -10.35 -3.71 0.60
C GLU A 69 -9.05 -4.02 -0.19
N ILE A 70 -7.92 -4.17 0.52
CA ILE A 70 -6.62 -4.45 -0.09
C ILE A 70 -6.29 -5.95 -0.20
N GLU A 71 -7.16 -6.84 0.28
CA GLU A 71 -6.95 -8.30 0.26
C GLU A 71 -6.59 -8.81 -1.14
N GLN A 72 -7.19 -8.23 -2.18
CA GLN A 72 -6.92 -8.56 -3.59
C GLN A 72 -5.47 -8.29 -4.05
N PHE A 73 -4.70 -7.51 -3.29
CA PHE A 73 -3.31 -7.19 -3.59
C PHE A 73 -2.34 -8.01 -2.74
N LYS A 74 -2.80 -8.73 -1.72
CA LYS A 74 -1.93 -9.53 -0.85
C LYS A 74 -1.33 -10.71 -1.62
N VAL A 75 -0.14 -11.13 -1.20
CA VAL A 75 0.62 -12.26 -1.73
C VAL A 75 0.98 -13.26 -0.65
#